data_AF-A0A1M5PMU9-F1
#
_entry.id   AF-A0A1M5PMU9-F1
#
_cell.length_a   1.000
_cell.length_b   1.000
_cell.length_c   1.000
_cell.angle_alpha   90.00
_cell.angle_beta   90.00
_cell.angle_gamma   90.00
#
_symmetry.space_group_name_H-M   'P 1'
#
loop_
_entity.id
_entity.type
_entity.pdbx_description
1 polymer ?
#
loop_
_entity_poly.entity_id
_entity_poly.type
_entity_poly.pdbx_seq_one_letter_code
_entity_poly.pdbx_strand_id
1 'polypeptide(L)'
;MSSYHSPLRYPGGKTKLTEYVKALFRHNDLMDGHYVEPYAGGASIALELVIQEFASHVHINDIDPSVWAFWHSVLNDSENLCRLISKVTVDMQTW
;
A
#
# COMPACT_ATOMS: atom_id res chain seq x y z
N MET A 1 1.84 8.94 17.20
CA MET A 1 0.91 7.89 16.72
C MET A 1 1.62 7.14 15.61
N SER A 2 1.74 5.81 15.66
CA SER A 2 2.26 5.06 14.51
C SER A 2 1.24 5.14 13.39
N SER A 3 1.53 5.91 12.34
CA SER A 3 0.67 5.99 11.18
C SER A 3 0.92 4.75 10.32
N TYR A 4 -0.06 3.84 10.24
CA TYR A 4 -0.03 2.80 9.23
C TYR A 4 -0.55 3.42 7.94
N HIS A 5 0.30 3.49 6.91
CA HIS A 5 -0.10 4.06 5.63
C HIS A 5 -1.00 3.13 4.80
N SER A 6 -0.93 1.82 5.02
CA SER A 6 -1.81 0.88 4.33
C SER A 6 -3.23 0.90 4.92
N PRO A 7 -4.28 1.00 4.08
CA PRO A 7 -5.67 0.89 4.51
C PRO A 7 -6.10 -0.57 4.79
N LEU A 8 -5.29 -1.56 4.42
CA LEU A 8 -5.63 -2.98 4.55
C LEU A 8 -4.97 -3.61 5.77
N ARG A 9 -5.77 -4.32 6.57
CA ARG A 9 -5.22 -5.30 7.53
C ARG A 9 -4.90 -6.60 6.78
N TYR A 10 -3.76 -6.63 6.11
CA TYR A 10 -3.35 -7.77 5.29
C TYR A 10 -2.34 -8.68 6.01
N PRO A 11 -2.49 -10.02 5.96
CA PRO A 11 -1.52 -10.96 6.54
C PRO A 11 -0.10 -10.78 5.98
N GLY A 12 0.90 -11.08 6.81
CA GLY A 12 2.31 -10.94 6.40
C GLY A 12 2.84 -9.51 6.46
N GLY A 13 2.22 -8.63 7.24
CA GLY A 13 2.59 -7.22 7.40
C GLY A 13 4.09 -7.00 7.51
N LYS A 14 4.68 -6.52 6.42
CA LYS A 14 6.14 -6.34 6.27
C LYS A 14 6.63 -5.02 6.87
N THR A 15 5.82 -4.34 7.68
CA THR A 15 6.14 -3.03 8.27
C THR A 15 7.44 -3.04 9.07
N LYS A 16 7.79 -4.17 9.70
CA LYS A 16 9.07 -4.32 10.42
C LYS A 16 10.30 -4.29 9.49
N LEU A 17 10.13 -4.63 8.21
CA LEU A 17 11.19 -4.58 7.20
C LEU A 17 11.36 -3.18 6.60
N THR A 18 10.42 -2.26 6.81
CA THR A 18 10.45 -0.93 6.20
C THR A 18 11.74 -0.17 6.52
N GLU A 19 12.20 -0.18 7.77
CA GLU A 19 13.43 0.50 8.16
C GLU A 19 14.68 -0.13 7.53
N TYR A 20 14.68 -1.45 7.33
CA TYR A 20 15.75 -2.12 6.60
C TYR A 20 15.78 -1.69 5.12
N VAL A 21 14.61 -1.62 4.47
CA VAL A 21 14.53 -1.16 3.06
C VAL A 21 14.95 0.32 2.94
N LYS A 22 14.52 1.20 3.86
CA LYS A 22 14.99 2.59 3.91
C LYS A 22 16.51 2.68 4.09
N ALA A 23 17.10 1.80 4.91
CA ALA A 23 18.55 1.73 5.04
C ALA A 23 19.20 1.34 3.70
N LEU A 24 18.66 0.36 2.97
CA LEU A 24 19.16 0.01 1.64
C LEU A 24 19.12 1.21 0.68
N PHE A 25 18.04 2.00 0.69
CA PHE A 25 17.94 3.20 -0.15
C PHE A 25 19.10 4.18 0.10
N ARG A 26 19.36 4.49 1.38
CA ARG A 26 20.42 5.43 1.78
C ARG A 26 21.83 4.90 1.49
N HIS A 27 22.07 3.61 1.69
CA HIS A 27 23.41 3.04 1.53
C HIS A 27 23.81 2.80 0.07
N ASN A 28 22.84 2.79 -0.85
CA ASN A 28 23.07 2.47 -2.25
C ASN A 28 22.69 3.63 -3.19
N ASP A 29 22.54 4.85 -2.65
CA ASP A 29 22.17 6.05 -3.40
C ASP A 29 20.92 5.86 -4.29
N LEU A 30 19.89 5.17 -3.76
CA LEU A 30 18.65 4.87 -4.48
C LEU A 30 17.52 5.87 -4.23
N MET A 31 17.82 6.97 -3.52
CA MET A 31 16.84 8.03 -3.25
C MET A 31 16.24 8.58 -4.55
N ASP A 32 14.96 8.96 -4.50
CA ASP A 32 14.16 9.37 -5.68
C ASP A 32 14.04 8.30 -6.78
N GLY A 33 14.44 7.06 -6.49
CA GLY A 33 14.37 5.94 -7.40
C GLY A 33 12.97 5.32 -7.50
N HIS A 34 12.91 4.19 -8.20
CA HIS A 34 11.71 3.37 -8.32
C HIS A 34 11.78 2.18 -7.36
N TYR A 35 10.69 1.91 -6.64
CA TYR A 35 10.53 0.69 -5.86
C TYR A 35 9.51 -0.23 -6.52
N VAL A 36 9.81 -1.53 -6.60
CA VAL A 36 8.92 -2.53 -7.21
C VAL A 36 8.58 -3.60 -6.16
N GLU A 37 7.29 -3.81 -5.88
CA GLU A 37 6.78 -4.82 -4.95
C GLU A 37 5.80 -5.78 -5.66
N PRO A 38 6.28 -6.92 -6.21
CA PRO A 38 5.45 -7.86 -6.96
C PRO A 38 4.43 -8.65 -6.13
N TYR A 39 4.59 -8.63 -4.80
CA TYR A 39 3.77 -9.33 -3.80
C TYR A 39 3.27 -8.33 -2.76
N ALA A 40 2.50 -7.36 -3.25
CA ALA A 40 2.16 -6.16 -2.50
C ALA A 40 1.28 -6.49 -1.29
N GLY A 41 0.22 -7.28 -1.45
CA GLY A 41 -0.82 -7.43 -0.44
C GLY A 41 -1.34 -6.06 0.00
N GLY A 42 -1.01 -5.67 1.24
CA GLY A 42 -1.28 -4.34 1.78
C GLY A 42 -0.33 -3.21 1.34
N ALA A 43 0.72 -3.47 0.57
CA ALA A 43 1.67 -2.48 0.03
C ALA A 43 2.31 -1.57 1.10
N SER A 44 2.47 -2.05 2.34
CA SER A 44 2.89 -1.22 3.46
C SER A 44 4.29 -0.61 3.30
N ILE A 45 5.22 -1.33 2.64
CA ILE A 45 6.57 -0.81 2.39
C ILE A 45 6.53 0.20 1.24
N ALA A 46 5.91 -0.14 0.11
CA ALA A 46 5.76 0.76 -1.02
C ALA A 46 5.14 2.11 -0.59
N LEU A 47 4.02 2.08 0.14
CA LEU A 47 3.36 3.29 0.61
C LEU A 47 4.25 4.13 1.53
N GLU A 48 4.96 3.50 2.47
CA GLU A 48 5.90 4.24 3.30
C GLU A 48 6.99 4.91 2.45
N LEU A 49 7.61 4.19 1.51
CA LEU A 49 8.71 4.72 0.72
C LEU A 49 8.30 5.91 -0.13
N VAL A 50 7.11 5.88 -0.75
CA VAL A 50 6.64 7.01 -1.56
C VAL A 50 6.15 8.18 -0.71
N ILE A 51 5.46 7.92 0.41
CA ILE A 51 4.95 8.99 1.29
C ILE A 51 6.08 9.69 2.06
N GLN A 52 7.12 8.95 2.44
CA GLN A 52 8.31 9.49 3.12
C GLN A 52 9.40 9.92 2.12
N GLU A 53 9.08 10.03 0.83
CA GLU A 53 9.96 10.58 -0.22
C GLU A 53 11.30 9.82 -0.37
N PHE A 54 11.33 8.52 -0.06
CA PHE A 54 12.49 7.66 -0.39
C PHE A 54 12.47 7.24 -1.85
N ALA A 55 11.28 6.93 -2.38
CA ALA A 55 11.07 6.56 -3.77
C ALA A 55 10.17 7.60 -4.45
N SER A 56 10.53 8.05 -5.64
CA SER A 56 9.68 8.96 -6.42
C SER A 56 8.49 8.23 -7.03
N HIS A 57 8.65 6.92 -7.30
CA HIS A 57 7.62 6.07 -7.89
C HIS A 57 7.64 4.69 -7.26
N VAL A 58 6.44 4.13 -7.06
CA VAL A 58 6.25 2.75 -6.60
C VAL A 58 5.43 1.97 -7.61
N HIS A 59 5.83 0.72 -7.85
CA HIS A 59 5.15 -0.22 -8.73
C HIS A 59 4.72 -1.40 -7.88
N ILE A 60 3.42 -1.61 -7.73
CA ILE A 60 2.88 -2.71 -6.95
C ILE A 60 2.14 -3.68 -7.85
N ASN A 61 2.24 -4.97 -7.53
CA ASN A 61 1.48 -6.03 -8.15
C ASN A 61 1.06 -7.05 -7.09
N ASP A 62 -0.03 -7.76 -7.33
CA ASP A 62 -0.38 -8.96 -6.60
C ASP A 62 -1.08 -9.96 -7.54
N ILE A 63 -0.94 -11.25 -7.26
CA ILE A 63 -1.59 -12.30 -8.05
C ILE A 63 -3.07 -12.45 -7.67
N ASP A 64 -3.45 -12.10 -6.44
CA ASP A 64 -4.83 -12.15 -5.99
C ASP A 64 -5.66 -11.07 -6.74
N PRO A 65 -6.65 -11.47 -7.57
CA PRO A 65 -7.46 -10.52 -8.32
C PRO A 65 -8.23 -9.53 -7.44
N SER A 66 -8.55 -9.91 -6.20
CA SER A 66 -9.27 -9.08 -5.23
C SER A 66 -8.35 -7.98 -4.69
N VAL A 67 -7.09 -8.32 -4.40
CA VAL A 67 -6.06 -7.35 -3.98
C VAL A 67 -5.76 -6.39 -5.13
N TRP A 68 -5.59 -6.93 -6.35
CA TRP A 68 -5.43 -6.11 -7.55
C TRP A 68 -6.61 -5.15 -7.75
N ALA A 69 -7.84 -5.65 -7.68
CA ALA A 69 -9.05 -4.85 -7.88
C ALA A 69 -9.19 -3.74 -6.83
N PHE A 70 -8.81 -4.03 -5.58
CA PHE A 70 -8.75 -3.03 -4.52
C PHE A 70 -7.80 -1.89 -4.89
N TRP A 71 -6.53 -2.18 -5.21
CA TRP A 71 -5.55 -1.15 -5.56
C TRP A 71 -5.91 -0.41 -6.84
N HIS A 72 -6.46 -1.11 -7.83
CA HIS A 72 -7.01 -0.48 -9.02
C HIS A 72 -8.11 0.52 -8.68
N SER A 73 -9.03 0.18 -7.78
CA SER A 73 -10.11 1.08 -7.33
C SER A 73 -9.57 2.27 -6.54
N VAL A 74 -8.58 2.06 -5.68
CA VAL A 74 -7.92 3.14 -4.92
C VAL A 74 -7.28 4.17 -5.87
N LEU A 75 -6.65 3.73 -6.96
CA LEU A 75 -5.93 4.61 -7.87
C LEU A 75 -6.82 5.22 -8.97
N ASN A 76 -7.80 4.47 -9.47
CA ASN A 76 -8.53 4.84 -10.68
C ASN A 76 -10.03 5.14 -10.46
N ASP A 77 -10.58 4.79 -9.29
CA ASP A 77 -12.01 5.01 -8.96
C ASP A 77 -12.19 5.44 -7.49
N SER A 78 -11.29 6.30 -7.02
CA SER A 78 -11.14 6.65 -5.60
C SER A 78 -12.38 7.31 -5.00
N GLU A 79 -13.03 8.21 -5.75
CA GLU A 79 -14.24 8.91 -5.30
C GLU A 79 -15.40 7.94 -5.08
N ASN A 80 -15.60 7.00 -6.01
CA ASN A 80 -16.65 6.00 -5.90
C ASN A 80 -16.37 5.02 -4.76
N LEU A 81 -15.12 4.57 -4.61
CA LEU A 81 -14.69 3.74 -3.49
C LEU A 81 -14.98 4.43 -2.15
N CYS A 82 -14.55 5.68 -1.98
CA CYS A 82 -14.82 6.48 -0.78
C CYS A 82 -16.33 6.66 -0.54
N ARG A 83 -17.12 6.89 -1.59
CA ARG A 83 -18.58 7.00 -1.53
C ARG A 83 -19.22 5.71 -1.05
N LEU A 84 -18.79 4.55 -1.54
CA LEU A 84 -19.30 3.25 -1.14
C LEU A 84 -18.94 2.96 0.32
N ILE A 85 -17.68 3.18 0.73
CA ILE A 85 -17.24 3.03 2.12
C ILE A 85 -18.07 3.91 3.07
N SER A 86 -18.36 5.15 2.67
CA SER A 86 -19.12 6.09 3.51
C SER A 86 -20.62 5.79 3.59
N LYS A 87 -21.17 5.04 2.64
CA LYS A 87 -22.62 4.77 2.52
C LYS A 87 -23.01 3.35 2.88
N VAL A 88 -22.06 2.40 2.91
CA VAL A 88 -22.36 1.02 3.25
C VAL A 88 -22.86 0.95 4.69
N THR A 89 -24.01 0.30 4.88
CA THR A 89 -24.48 -0.06 6.22
C THR A 89 -23.72 -1.31 6.63
N VAL A 90 -23.07 -1.28 7.80
CA VAL A 90 -22.33 -2.43 8.33
C VAL A 90 -23.25 -3.19 9.29
N ASP A 91 -23.68 -4.38 8.88
CA ASP A 91 -24.53 -5.30 9.62
C ASP A 91 -24.08 -6.75 9.40
N MET A 92 -24.71 -7.73 10.06
CA MET A 92 -24.31 -9.13 9.96
C MET A 92 -24.49 -9.75 8.56
N GLN A 93 -25.23 -9.11 7.65
CA GLN A 93 -25.40 -9.60 6.28
C GLN A 93 -24.31 -9.05 5.35
N THR A 94 -23.79 -7.87 5.69
CA THR A 94 -22.80 -7.13 4.92
C THR A 94 -21.37 -7.27 5.48
N TRP A 95 -21.20 -8.02 6.57
CA TRP A 95 -19.91 -8.32 7.21
C TRP A 95 -19.24 -9.59 6.69
#